data_AF-A0A9D5U7B5-F1
#
_entry.id   AF-A0A9D5U7B5-F1
#
_cell.length_a   1.000
_cell.length_b   1.000
_cell.length_c   1.000
_cell.angle_alpha   90.00
_cell.angle_beta   90.00
_cell.angle_gamma   90.00
#
_symmetry.space_group_name_H-M   'P 1'
#
loop_
_entity.id
_entity.type
_entity.pdbx_description
1 polymer ?
#
loop_
_entity_poly.entity_id
_entity_poly.type
_entity_poly.pdbx_seq_one_letter_code
_entity_poly.pdbx_strand_id
1 'polypeptide(L)'
;MLKRGMEALVKTVLCIGMPLLVAVVPAYAGPGYVGSADLDGNGEVDYDDVLQLHKQWHTSGTGSGISYDSVLPQGRTLPGSQHGTTRGMKHFVDRADGIGPLTGVGYSQLACQSCHTPNCHSCHAGNAQRQVATCFRCHSRQALNQNTLKLSDVHVTAGMECVDCHTDSDLHGDGVERDSMLAGDIEIKCASCHDIGQIANPPLEHTLHAAKIDCSACHVQSVVTCYNCHYDTEINENRKINVGAQKNYLLLVNGRDNKIEAATYMALYYRGQAPTPAEGKSFVVYAPFYNHAVVGPGARTCDDCHDNANVRQIDSAGALTMAGLAQSGVSVDHATGVIPIVDGVDYGFQFFDHDGTTWVPAKTAIDQIQFGFCSPLTQEQFNKLKTPH
;
A
#
# COMPACT_ATOMS: atom_id res chain seq x y z
N MET A 1 48.28 -40.87 -46.24
CA MET A 1 48.22 -41.56 -44.92
C MET A 1 46.86 -41.25 -44.34
N LEU A 2 45.87 -42.12 -44.60
CA LEU A 2 45.43 -43.20 -43.71
C LEU A 2 44.86 -42.63 -42.41
N LYS A 3 43.52 -42.65 -42.24
CA LYS A 3 42.71 -43.75 -41.64
C LYS A 3 42.95 -43.81 -40.12
N ARG A 4 42.01 -44.02 -39.19
CA ARG A 4 40.63 -44.57 -39.08
C ARG A 4 40.31 -44.44 -37.56
N GLY A 5 39.10 -44.53 -37.04
CA GLY A 5 37.85 -45.05 -37.57
C GLY A 5 36.64 -44.44 -36.83
N MET A 6 35.50 -44.36 -37.53
CA MET A 6 34.38 -45.32 -37.47
C MET A 6 33.40 -44.91 -36.36
N GLU A 7 32.28 -44.22 -36.62
CA GLU A 7 31.19 -44.48 -37.57
C GLU A 7 30.59 -45.90 -37.55
N ALA A 8 29.25 -45.90 -37.68
CA ALA A 8 28.28 -46.99 -37.86
C ALA A 8 27.71 -47.57 -36.54
N LEU A 9 26.41 -47.48 -36.27
CA LEU A 9 25.32 -47.81 -37.21
C LEU A 9 24.19 -46.75 -37.24
N VAL A 10 23.98 -46.25 -38.46
CA VAL A 10 22.75 -45.67 -38.99
C VAL A 10 21.85 -46.82 -39.50
N LYS A 11 20.54 -46.54 -39.68
CA LYS A 11 19.53 -47.27 -40.51
C LYS A 11 18.85 -48.50 -39.83
N THR A 12 17.54 -48.75 -39.85
CA THR A 12 16.34 -48.15 -40.49
C THR A 12 15.09 -48.89 -39.95
N VAL A 13 13.89 -48.31 -40.18
CA VAL A 13 12.60 -48.97 -40.48
C VAL A 13 11.58 -49.16 -39.33
N LEU A 14 10.57 -48.29 -39.41
CA LEU A 14 9.11 -48.47 -39.34
C LEU A 14 8.43 -49.20 -38.17
N CYS A 15 7.38 -48.49 -37.73
CA CYS A 15 6.06 -49.01 -37.35
C CYS A 15 6.02 -49.94 -36.14
N ILE A 16 5.62 -49.41 -34.99
CA ILE A 16 4.38 -49.77 -34.29
C ILE A 16 4.05 -48.59 -33.36
N GLY A 17 2.80 -48.12 -33.42
CA GLY A 17 2.31 -47.09 -32.52
C GLY A 17 2.41 -47.54 -31.06
N MET A 18 2.97 -46.68 -30.21
CA MET A 18 2.81 -46.77 -28.76
C MET A 18 2.10 -45.52 -28.28
N PRO A 19 1.00 -45.67 -27.53
CA PRO A 19 0.22 -44.54 -27.04
C PRO A 19 1.07 -43.75 -26.06
N LEU A 20 0.99 -42.42 -26.17
CA LEU A 20 1.41 -41.48 -25.14
C LEU A 20 0.59 -41.82 -23.88
N LEU A 21 1.16 -42.61 -22.97
CA LEU A 21 0.61 -42.75 -21.62
C LEU A 21 0.86 -41.41 -20.93
N VAL A 22 -0.15 -40.54 -20.96
CA VAL A 22 -0.32 -39.47 -20.00
C VAL A 22 -0.41 -40.17 -18.64
N ALA A 23 0.69 -40.23 -17.90
CA ALA A 23 0.65 -40.53 -16.49
C ALA A 23 -0.07 -39.35 -15.82
N VAL A 24 -1.38 -39.51 -15.67
CA VAL A 24 -2.20 -38.72 -14.77
C VAL A 24 -1.55 -38.84 -13.41
N VAL A 25 -0.95 -37.76 -12.92
CA VAL A 25 -0.57 -37.65 -11.51
C VAL A 25 -1.86 -37.88 -10.74
N PRO A 26 -1.96 -38.91 -9.88
CA PRO A 26 -3.19 -39.14 -9.14
C PRO A 26 -3.42 -37.91 -8.27
N ALA A 27 -4.61 -37.33 -8.38
CA ALA A 27 -5.10 -36.35 -7.43
C ALA A 27 -4.88 -36.94 -6.02
N TYR A 28 -4.15 -36.22 -5.18
CA TYR A 28 -3.92 -36.60 -3.81
C TYR A 28 -5.26 -36.49 -3.07
N ALA A 29 -6.07 -37.55 -3.11
CA ALA A 29 -7.27 -37.71 -2.31
C ALA A 29 -6.86 -38.12 -0.90
N GLY A 30 -6.37 -37.15 -0.13
CA GLY A 30 -6.39 -37.27 1.33
C GLY A 30 -7.84 -37.28 1.82
N PRO A 31 -8.16 -37.97 2.93
CA PRO A 31 -9.52 -37.99 3.44
C PRO A 31 -9.92 -36.56 3.86
N GLY A 32 -10.94 -36.00 3.21
CA GLY A 32 -11.69 -34.85 3.74
C GLY A 32 -11.71 -33.55 2.95
N TYR A 33 -11.52 -33.53 1.62
CA TYR A 33 -11.82 -32.31 0.86
C TYR A 33 -12.45 -32.60 -0.49
N VAL A 34 -13.79 -32.67 -0.52
CA VAL A 34 -14.60 -32.51 -1.73
C VAL A 34 -15.97 -31.91 -1.34
N GLY A 35 -16.30 -30.74 -1.90
CA GLY A 35 -17.67 -30.23 -1.99
C GLY A 35 -18.10 -29.23 -0.91
N SER A 36 -18.38 -28.00 -1.37
CA SER A 36 -18.96 -26.82 -0.68
C SER A 36 -18.26 -26.29 0.58
N ALA A 37 -17.94 -24.99 0.57
CA ALA A 37 -17.54 -24.23 1.76
C ALA A 37 -18.73 -23.90 2.69
N ASP A 38 -19.92 -24.30 2.25
CA ASP A 38 -21.16 -24.41 3.01
C ASP A 38 -21.13 -25.77 3.74
N LEU A 39 -20.76 -25.73 5.02
CA LEU A 39 -20.59 -26.89 5.88
C LEU A 39 -21.88 -27.25 6.64
N ASP A 40 -22.81 -26.31 6.74
CA ASP A 40 -24.12 -26.52 7.36
C ASP A 40 -25.25 -26.83 6.35
N GLY A 41 -24.98 -26.65 5.06
CA GLY A 41 -25.86 -26.97 3.93
C GLY A 41 -26.90 -25.89 3.64
N ASN A 42 -26.70 -24.64 4.09
CA ASN A 42 -27.67 -23.55 3.95
C ASN A 42 -27.60 -22.80 2.60
N GLY A 43 -26.62 -23.12 1.77
CA GLY A 43 -26.40 -22.54 0.43
C GLY A 43 -25.54 -21.28 0.42
N GLU A 44 -25.07 -20.80 1.57
CA GLU A 44 -24.17 -19.67 1.74
C GLU A 44 -22.84 -20.13 2.40
N VAL A 45 -21.85 -19.25 2.44
CA VAL A 45 -20.58 -19.50 3.16
C VAL A 45 -20.48 -18.42 4.21
N ASP A 46 -20.81 -18.76 5.45
CA ASP A 46 -21.01 -17.79 6.51
C ASP A 46 -20.18 -18.06 7.78
N TYR A 47 -20.47 -17.29 8.84
CA TYR A 47 -19.75 -17.35 10.10
C TYR A 47 -19.83 -18.73 10.76
N ASP A 48 -20.97 -19.42 10.67
CA ASP A 48 -21.19 -20.70 11.32
C ASP A 48 -20.43 -21.83 10.60
N ASP A 49 -20.28 -21.75 9.28
CA ASP A 49 -19.39 -22.64 8.52
C ASP A 49 -17.93 -22.50 8.95
N VAL A 50 -17.45 -21.26 9.07
CA VAL A 50 -16.07 -20.98 9.51
C VAL A 50 -15.85 -21.48 10.94
N LEU A 51 -16.86 -21.34 11.82
CA LEU A 51 -16.81 -21.84 13.19
C LEU A 51 -16.77 -23.37 13.26
N GLN A 52 -17.48 -24.05 12.36
CA GLN A 52 -17.52 -25.51 12.28
C GLN A 52 -16.21 -26.09 11.73
N LEU A 53 -15.60 -25.44 10.73
CA LEU A 53 -14.27 -25.76 10.24
C LEU A 53 -13.20 -25.61 11.34
N HIS A 54 -13.32 -24.55 12.14
CA HIS A 54 -12.43 -24.28 13.27
C HIS A 54 -12.52 -25.39 14.34
N LYS A 55 -13.72 -25.87 14.67
CA LYS A 55 -13.93 -26.98 15.62
C LYS A 55 -13.29 -28.29 15.13
N GLN A 56 -13.40 -28.59 13.84
CA GLN A 56 -12.81 -29.79 13.23
C GLN A 56 -11.27 -29.78 13.26
N TRP A 57 -10.65 -28.62 13.04
CA TRP A 57 -9.20 -28.45 13.11
C TRP A 57 -8.63 -28.77 14.50
N HIS A 58 -9.30 -28.33 15.56
CA HIS A 58 -8.83 -28.53 16.94
C HIS A 58 -8.98 -29.97 17.45
N THR A 59 -9.83 -30.79 16.82
CA THR A 59 -9.95 -32.22 17.17
C THR A 59 -8.89 -33.12 16.52
N SER A 60 -8.10 -32.62 15.56
CA SER A 60 -7.19 -33.45 14.75
C SER A 60 -5.76 -33.63 15.30
N GLY A 61 -5.40 -32.97 16.41
CA GLY A 61 -4.27 -33.37 17.26
C GLY A 61 -2.84 -33.27 16.67
N THR A 62 -2.59 -32.52 15.59
CA THR A 62 -1.27 -32.43 14.93
C THR A 62 -0.44 -31.17 15.28
N GLY A 63 -0.81 -30.42 16.32
CA GLY A 63 -0.08 -29.22 16.76
C GLY A 63 1.19 -29.53 17.56
N SER A 64 2.34 -29.10 17.07
CA SER A 64 3.61 -29.11 17.80
C SER A 64 3.57 -28.17 19.00
N GLY A 65 3.95 -28.70 20.17
CA GLY A 65 3.87 -28.02 21.47
C GLY A 65 4.80 -26.82 21.60
N ILE A 66 4.26 -25.62 21.42
CA ILE A 66 4.83 -24.38 21.95
C ILE A 66 3.79 -23.77 22.89
N SER A 67 4.14 -23.73 24.19
CA SER A 67 3.39 -22.99 25.21
C SER A 67 3.87 -21.54 25.21
N TYR A 68 2.95 -20.60 24.99
CA TYR A 68 3.09 -19.19 25.35
C TYR A 68 2.09 -18.89 26.47
N ASP A 69 2.54 -19.09 27.71
CA ASP A 69 1.80 -18.70 28.92
C ASP A 69 1.97 -17.20 29.19
N SER A 70 1.09 -16.41 28.59
CA SER A 70 0.60 -15.15 29.14
C SER A 70 -0.75 -14.85 28.48
N VAL A 71 -1.82 -15.35 29.09
CA VAL A 71 -3.25 -15.13 28.79
C VAL A 71 -3.52 -14.37 27.48
N LEU A 72 -3.53 -15.08 26.35
CA LEU A 72 -4.24 -14.62 25.15
C LEU A 72 -5.63 -15.28 25.17
N PRO A 73 -6.73 -14.52 25.19
CA PRO A 73 -8.06 -15.07 25.36
C PRO A 73 -8.47 -15.88 24.11
N GLN A 74 -8.48 -17.21 24.22
CA GLN A 74 -9.26 -18.17 23.42
C GLN A 74 -9.62 -17.80 21.96
N GLY A 75 -8.67 -17.93 21.01
CA GLY A 75 -8.92 -17.70 19.58
C GLY A 75 -9.39 -16.26 19.29
N ARG A 76 -9.76 -15.94 18.05
CA ARG A 76 -10.51 -14.71 17.71
C ARG A 76 -9.69 -13.40 17.72
N THR A 77 -9.06 -13.07 16.59
CA THR A 77 -9.69 -12.10 15.67
C THR A 77 -9.14 -12.14 14.25
N LEU A 78 -10.08 -12.08 13.29
CA LEU A 78 -9.92 -11.73 11.86
C LEU A 78 -11.30 -11.64 11.14
N PRO A 79 -12.44 -11.74 11.83
CA PRO A 79 -13.60 -10.93 11.45
C PRO A 79 -13.57 -9.59 12.21
N GLY A 80 -13.82 -8.45 11.54
CA GLY A 80 -13.81 -7.10 12.15
C GLY A 80 -12.46 -6.35 12.13
N SER A 81 -11.35 -7.03 11.82
CA SER A 81 -10.02 -6.40 11.69
C SER A 81 -9.87 -5.63 10.37
N GLN A 82 -8.82 -4.81 10.23
CA GLN A 82 -8.57 -4.10 8.97
C GLN A 82 -8.23 -5.04 7.80
N HIS A 83 -7.52 -6.14 8.07
CA HIS A 83 -7.22 -7.18 7.08
C HIS A 83 -8.48 -7.97 6.70
N GLY A 84 -9.37 -8.23 7.67
CA GLY A 84 -10.63 -8.96 7.44
C GLY A 84 -11.72 -8.14 6.74
N THR A 85 -11.80 -6.82 6.99
CA THR A 85 -12.96 -6.00 6.59
C THR A 85 -12.73 -5.02 5.45
N THR A 86 -11.48 -4.71 5.07
CA THR A 86 -11.30 -3.74 3.97
C THR A 86 -11.59 -2.28 4.32
N ARG A 87 -12.09 -2.05 5.54
CA ARG A 87 -12.97 -0.91 5.82
C ARG A 87 -12.26 0.41 5.64
N GLY A 88 -10.95 0.45 5.90
CA GLY A 88 -10.09 1.57 5.58
C GLY A 88 -10.36 2.16 4.19
N MET A 89 -10.33 1.34 3.15
CA MET A 89 -10.51 1.84 1.79
C MET A 89 -11.95 2.25 1.51
N LYS A 90 -12.92 1.50 2.05
CA LYS A 90 -14.34 1.87 1.99
C LYS A 90 -14.59 3.23 2.63
N HIS A 91 -13.97 3.52 3.77
CA HIS A 91 -14.10 4.80 4.45
C HIS A 91 -13.66 5.97 3.55
N PHE A 92 -12.48 5.90 2.93
CA PHE A 92 -12.04 6.98 2.03
C PHE A 92 -12.95 7.16 0.82
N VAL A 93 -13.35 6.05 0.18
CA VAL A 93 -14.17 6.08 -1.03
C VAL A 93 -15.57 6.60 -0.74
N ASP A 94 -16.23 6.11 0.30
CA ASP A 94 -17.66 6.35 0.55
C ASP A 94 -17.94 7.53 1.50
N ARG A 95 -16.92 8.16 2.09
CA ARG A 95 -17.09 9.38 2.89
C ARG A 95 -17.70 10.49 2.03
N ALA A 96 -18.41 11.44 2.65
CA ALA A 96 -19.16 12.49 1.95
C ALA A 96 -18.32 13.33 0.98
N ASP A 97 -17.04 13.52 1.27
CA ASP A 97 -16.06 14.23 0.44
C ASP A 97 -15.13 13.27 -0.34
N GLY A 98 -15.48 11.99 -0.38
CA GLY A 98 -14.77 10.92 -1.09
C GLY A 98 -15.16 10.84 -2.56
N ILE A 99 -14.41 10.02 -3.30
CA ILE A 99 -14.64 9.82 -4.74
C ILE A 99 -15.98 9.11 -5.03
N GLY A 100 -16.51 8.32 -4.09
CA GLY A 100 -17.77 7.60 -4.25
C GLY A 100 -18.95 8.56 -4.46
N PRO A 101 -19.25 9.47 -3.52
CA PRO A 101 -20.28 10.50 -3.73
C PRO A 101 -20.04 11.41 -4.94
N LEU A 102 -18.77 11.72 -5.27
CA LEU A 102 -18.43 12.51 -6.45
C LEU A 102 -18.83 11.83 -7.77
N THR A 103 -18.66 10.52 -7.84
CA THR A 103 -18.79 9.73 -9.08
C THR A 103 -20.08 8.92 -9.16
N GLY A 104 -20.77 8.71 -8.03
CA GLY A 104 -21.83 7.72 -7.88
C GLY A 104 -21.32 6.27 -7.77
N VAL A 105 -20.00 6.06 -7.76
CA VAL A 105 -19.38 4.73 -7.70
C VAL A 105 -18.72 4.49 -6.36
N GLY A 106 -19.47 3.86 -5.45
CA GLY A 106 -18.98 3.47 -4.14
C GLY A 106 -18.02 2.27 -4.15
N TYR A 107 -17.41 2.02 -2.99
CA TYR A 107 -16.37 1.00 -2.81
C TYR A 107 -16.77 -0.41 -3.24
N SER A 108 -18.03 -0.81 -3.07
CA SER A 108 -18.55 -2.14 -3.42
C SER A 108 -18.50 -2.46 -4.91
N GLN A 109 -18.31 -1.45 -5.77
CA GLN A 109 -18.20 -1.59 -7.22
C GLN A 109 -16.75 -1.68 -7.69
N LEU A 110 -15.76 -1.56 -6.79
CA LEU A 110 -14.35 -1.56 -7.15
C LEU A 110 -13.73 -2.93 -6.94
N ALA A 111 -12.78 -3.29 -7.81
CA ALA A 111 -11.92 -4.46 -7.62
C ALA A 111 -11.12 -4.45 -6.30
N CYS A 112 -11.01 -3.28 -5.65
CA CYS A 112 -10.41 -3.11 -4.33
C CYS A 112 -11.03 -4.00 -3.24
N GLN A 113 -12.29 -4.41 -3.37
CA GLN A 113 -12.93 -5.30 -2.41
C GLN A 113 -12.34 -6.72 -2.40
N SER A 114 -11.59 -7.10 -3.43
CA SER A 114 -11.00 -8.45 -3.53
C SER A 114 -9.72 -8.63 -2.70
N CYS A 115 -9.25 -7.59 -2.01
CA CYS A 115 -8.04 -7.64 -1.18
C CYS A 115 -8.29 -8.11 0.27
N HIS A 116 -9.55 -8.31 0.67
CA HIS A 116 -9.92 -8.72 2.03
C HIS A 116 -9.50 -10.17 2.30
N THR A 117 -9.08 -10.46 3.53
CA THR A 117 -8.74 -11.82 3.94
C THR A 117 -9.90 -12.45 4.72
N PRO A 118 -10.76 -13.27 4.10
CA PRO A 118 -11.95 -13.81 4.78
C PRO A 118 -11.61 -14.89 5.82
N ASN A 119 -10.39 -15.43 5.78
CA ASN A 119 -9.95 -16.46 6.70
C ASN A 119 -8.42 -16.46 6.85
N CYS A 120 -7.94 -17.24 7.81
CA CYS A 120 -6.52 -17.34 8.15
C CYS A 120 -5.67 -17.98 7.04
N HIS A 121 -6.27 -18.77 6.13
CA HIS A 121 -5.51 -19.51 5.13
C HIS A 121 -4.79 -18.59 4.11
N SER A 122 -5.34 -17.39 3.87
CA SER A 122 -4.73 -16.40 2.98
C SER A 122 -3.30 -16.03 3.38
N CYS A 123 -2.97 -16.13 4.67
CA CYS A 123 -1.65 -15.83 5.23
C CYS A 123 -0.92 -17.07 5.79
N HIS A 124 -1.65 -18.07 6.28
CA HIS A 124 -1.11 -19.24 6.99
C HIS A 124 -1.16 -20.55 6.19
N ALA A 125 -1.18 -20.51 4.85
CA ALA A 125 -1.20 -21.73 4.04
C ALA A 125 0.08 -22.58 4.23
N GLY A 126 -0.04 -23.69 4.96
CA GLY A 126 1.04 -24.64 5.28
C GLY A 126 1.93 -24.19 6.45
N ASN A 127 2.95 -25.00 6.81
CA ASN A 127 3.99 -24.62 7.78
C ASN A 127 4.93 -23.50 7.26
N ALA A 128 4.54 -22.79 6.20
CA ALA A 128 5.27 -21.71 5.59
C ALA A 128 5.16 -20.46 6.47
N GLN A 129 6.13 -20.35 7.38
CA GLN A 129 6.46 -19.19 8.20
C GLN A 129 6.38 -17.87 7.40
N ARG A 130 5.84 -16.81 8.03
CA ARG A 130 6.28 -15.39 8.05
C ARG A 130 7.06 -14.78 6.85
N GLN A 131 6.90 -15.26 5.63
CA GLN A 131 7.62 -14.69 4.49
C GLN A 131 7.03 -13.33 4.11
N VAL A 132 7.91 -12.34 3.91
CA VAL A 132 7.57 -11.01 3.39
C VAL A 132 6.74 -11.08 2.10
N ALA A 133 6.96 -12.12 1.27
CA ALA A 133 6.20 -12.36 0.05
C ALA A 133 4.68 -12.51 0.29
N THR A 134 4.25 -13.02 1.44
CA THR A 134 2.84 -13.13 1.80
C THR A 134 2.18 -11.76 1.89
N CYS A 135 2.86 -10.78 2.50
CA CYS A 135 2.37 -9.41 2.65
C CYS A 135 2.23 -8.69 1.30
N PHE A 136 3.17 -8.91 0.39
CA PHE A 136 3.25 -8.23 -0.90
C PHE A 136 2.13 -8.54 -1.88
N ARG A 137 1.39 -9.63 -1.66
CA ARG A 137 0.19 -9.96 -2.45
C ARG A 137 -0.88 -8.86 -2.38
N CYS A 138 -0.99 -8.19 -1.23
CA CYS A 138 -1.94 -7.09 -1.02
C CYS A 138 -1.24 -5.74 -0.85
N HIS A 139 -0.08 -5.69 -0.20
CA HIS A 139 0.72 -4.47 -0.04
C HIS A 139 1.58 -4.18 -1.29
N SER A 140 0.93 -4.09 -2.45
CA SER A 140 1.59 -3.95 -3.76
C SER A 140 2.47 -2.70 -3.87
N ARG A 141 2.07 -1.60 -3.21
CA ARG A 141 2.89 -0.37 -3.11
C ARG A 141 4.20 -0.62 -2.35
N GLN A 142 4.16 -1.43 -1.30
CA GLN A 142 5.36 -1.82 -0.56
C GLN A 142 6.20 -2.82 -1.35
N ALA A 143 5.57 -3.76 -2.06
CA ALA A 143 6.26 -4.65 -2.97
C ALA A 143 7.00 -3.88 -4.06
N LEU A 144 6.37 -2.86 -4.67
CA LEU A 144 6.99 -1.96 -5.64
C LEU A 144 8.20 -1.24 -5.04
N ASN A 145 8.03 -0.68 -3.83
CA ASN A 145 9.10 -0.01 -3.10
C ASN A 145 10.35 -0.91 -2.96
N GLN A 146 10.18 -2.11 -2.39
CA GLN A 146 11.31 -3.01 -2.08
C GLN A 146 11.82 -3.80 -3.30
N ASN A 147 10.95 -4.24 -4.20
CA ASN A 147 11.34 -5.15 -5.28
C ASN A 147 11.75 -4.42 -6.55
N THR A 148 11.23 -3.22 -6.81
CA THR A 148 11.46 -2.50 -8.06
C THR A 148 12.20 -1.19 -7.84
N LEU A 149 11.75 -0.36 -6.89
CA LEU A 149 12.33 0.97 -6.67
C LEU A 149 13.60 0.92 -5.81
N LYS A 150 13.77 -0.16 -5.03
CA LYS A 150 14.94 -0.42 -4.19
C LYS A 150 15.25 0.73 -3.24
N LEU A 151 14.21 1.36 -2.65
CA LEU A 151 14.48 2.34 -1.59
C LEU A 151 15.07 1.61 -0.39
N SER A 152 16.06 2.23 0.24
CA SER A 152 16.75 1.66 1.38
C SER A 152 15.90 1.74 2.63
N ASP A 153 15.93 0.69 3.44
CA ASP A 153 15.39 0.69 4.78
C ASP A 153 16.43 0.12 5.76
N VAL A 154 16.79 0.89 6.78
CA VAL A 154 17.80 0.50 7.76
C VAL A 154 17.37 -0.68 8.63
N HIS A 155 16.08 -0.83 8.90
CA HIS A 155 15.54 -1.94 9.69
C HIS A 155 15.57 -3.23 8.90
N VAL A 156 15.14 -3.19 7.63
CA VAL A 156 15.22 -4.35 6.73
C VAL A 156 16.68 -4.76 6.50
N THR A 157 17.58 -3.78 6.36
CA THR A 157 19.03 -4.05 6.23
C THR A 157 19.61 -4.70 7.49
N ALA A 158 19.08 -4.36 8.67
CA ALA A 158 19.44 -4.97 9.94
C ALA A 158 18.79 -6.35 10.18
N GLY A 159 17.98 -6.85 9.22
CA GLY A 159 17.34 -8.16 9.28
C GLY A 159 15.94 -8.16 9.90
N MET A 160 15.34 -6.99 10.16
CA MET A 160 13.94 -6.92 10.60
C MET A 160 12.98 -7.24 9.45
N GLU A 161 11.90 -7.93 9.78
CA GLU A 161 10.78 -8.26 8.92
C GLU A 161 9.53 -7.44 9.30
N CYS A 162 8.46 -7.54 8.50
CA CYS A 162 7.22 -6.78 8.71
C CYS A 162 6.65 -6.97 10.12
N VAL A 163 6.71 -8.20 10.63
CA VAL A 163 6.10 -8.61 11.92
C VAL A 163 6.89 -8.17 13.14
N ASP A 164 8.11 -7.66 12.95
CA ASP A 164 8.89 -7.08 14.06
C ASP A 164 8.35 -5.69 14.45
N CYS A 165 7.65 -5.02 13.52
CA CYS A 165 6.94 -3.75 13.77
C CYS A 165 5.41 -3.91 13.80
N HIS A 166 4.85 -4.81 12.99
CA HIS A 166 3.40 -5.08 12.97
C HIS A 166 3.08 -6.28 13.88
N THR A 167 2.59 -5.99 15.09
CA THR A 167 2.33 -7.00 16.11
C THR A 167 1.17 -7.94 15.74
N ASP A 168 0.97 -9.00 16.53
CA ASP A 168 -0.17 -9.90 16.36
C ASP A 168 -1.51 -9.14 16.40
N SER A 169 -1.62 -8.14 17.29
CA SER A 169 -2.81 -7.29 17.40
C SER A 169 -3.02 -6.41 16.16
N ASP A 170 -1.95 -5.88 15.55
CA ASP A 170 -2.05 -5.09 14.31
C ASP A 170 -2.50 -5.96 13.12
N LEU A 171 -2.09 -7.23 13.09
CA LEU A 171 -2.36 -8.16 12.00
C LEU A 171 -3.72 -8.84 12.14
N HIS A 172 -3.96 -9.51 13.27
CA HIS A 172 -5.18 -10.25 13.56
C HIS A 172 -6.33 -9.32 13.98
N GLY A 173 -6.01 -8.16 14.55
CA GLY A 173 -6.97 -7.24 15.16
C GLY A 173 -7.20 -7.57 16.62
N ASP A 174 -7.85 -6.64 17.32
CA ASP A 174 -8.13 -6.65 18.76
C ASP A 174 -9.63 -6.73 19.07
N GLY A 175 -10.45 -7.05 18.06
CA GLY A 175 -11.91 -7.03 18.16
C GLY A 175 -12.55 -5.65 18.05
N VAL A 176 -11.75 -4.59 17.92
CA VAL A 176 -12.25 -3.23 17.69
C VAL A 176 -12.18 -2.91 16.21
N GLU A 177 -13.35 -2.85 15.61
CA GLU A 177 -13.50 -2.41 14.24
C GLU A 177 -13.23 -0.90 14.13
N ARG A 178 -12.40 -0.52 13.16
CA ARG A 178 -11.99 0.87 12.94
C ARG A 178 -12.28 1.29 11.51
N ASP A 179 -12.55 2.57 11.33
CA ASP A 179 -12.82 3.14 10.02
C ASP A 179 -11.63 3.07 9.06
N SER A 180 -10.39 3.14 9.58
CA SER A 180 -9.16 3.08 8.79
C SER A 180 -7.98 2.63 9.63
N MET A 181 -6.93 2.11 8.97
CA MET A 181 -5.61 1.92 9.60
C MET A 181 -5.00 3.24 10.06
N LEU A 182 -5.47 4.38 9.52
CA LEU A 182 -5.04 5.71 9.98
C LEU A 182 -5.85 6.21 11.19
N ALA A 183 -6.98 5.57 11.50
CA ALA A 183 -7.77 5.84 12.70
C ALA A 183 -7.25 5.12 13.94
N GLY A 184 -6.48 4.04 13.73
CA GLY A 184 -5.76 3.32 14.77
C GLY A 184 -4.29 3.70 14.77
N ASP A 185 -3.65 3.56 15.92
CA ASP A 185 -2.19 3.57 16.01
C ASP A 185 -1.67 2.17 15.67
N ILE A 186 -0.60 2.13 14.87
CA ILE A 186 0.28 0.95 14.84
C ILE A 186 0.89 0.85 16.24
N GLU A 187 0.85 -0.35 16.84
CA GLU A 187 1.24 -0.53 18.23
C GLU A 187 2.71 -0.12 18.47
N ILE A 188 3.60 -0.47 17.54
CA ILE A 188 5.01 -0.10 17.59
C ILE A 188 5.22 1.28 16.93
N LYS A 189 5.70 2.23 17.73
CA LYS A 189 6.14 3.56 17.29
C LYS A 189 7.66 3.60 17.22
N CYS A 190 8.24 4.58 16.51
CA CYS A 190 9.69 4.78 16.49
C CYS A 190 10.27 4.91 17.91
N ALA A 191 9.58 5.65 18.78
CA ALA A 191 9.96 5.86 20.18
C ALA A 191 9.88 4.60 21.06
N SER A 192 9.21 3.53 20.60
CA SER A 192 9.18 2.25 21.32
C SER A 192 10.57 1.58 21.34
N CYS A 193 11.41 1.86 20.34
CA CYS A 193 12.77 1.32 20.22
C CYS A 193 13.86 2.42 20.26
N HIS A 194 13.54 3.64 19.82
CA HIS A 194 14.46 4.75 19.72
C HIS A 194 14.12 5.85 20.74
N ASP A 195 14.75 5.78 21.91
CA ASP A 195 14.70 6.87 22.88
C ASP A 195 15.75 7.94 22.54
N ILE A 196 15.27 9.14 22.17
CA ILE A 196 16.11 10.32 21.91
C ILE A 196 17.05 10.59 23.10
N GLY A 197 16.59 10.36 24.33
CA GLY A 197 17.37 10.56 25.54
C GLY A 197 18.55 9.58 25.70
N GLN A 198 18.54 8.46 24.97
CA GLN A 198 19.63 7.47 24.97
C GLN A 198 20.61 7.65 23.80
N ILE A 199 20.33 8.58 22.87
CA ILE A 199 21.23 8.85 21.75
C ILE A 199 22.43 9.65 22.28
N ALA A 200 23.63 9.08 22.19
CA ALA A 200 24.85 9.79 22.52
C ALA A 200 25.08 10.94 21.51
N ASN A 201 25.12 12.18 22.01
CA ASN A 201 25.24 13.41 21.20
C ASN A 201 24.12 13.52 20.14
N PRO A 202 22.85 13.65 20.55
CA PRO A 202 21.77 13.74 19.58
C PRO A 202 21.92 15.01 18.73
N PRO A 203 21.64 14.93 17.42
CA PRO A 203 21.55 16.12 16.57
C PRO A 203 20.58 17.15 17.15
N LEU A 204 20.91 18.44 16.99
CA LEU A 204 20.15 19.58 17.55
C LEU A 204 18.66 19.51 17.19
N GLU A 205 18.36 19.02 15.99
CA GLU A 205 17.03 18.86 15.41
C GLU A 205 16.11 18.05 16.32
N HIS A 206 16.60 17.04 17.04
CA HIS A 206 15.77 16.29 17.98
C HIS A 206 15.26 17.17 19.12
N THR A 207 16.09 18.09 19.62
CA THR A 207 15.69 19.01 20.69
C THR A 207 14.73 20.09 20.17
N LEU A 208 14.93 20.56 18.94
CA LEU A 208 14.09 21.59 18.33
C LEU A 208 12.73 21.07 17.88
N HIS A 209 12.66 19.84 17.36
CA HIS A 209 11.52 19.36 16.59
C HIS A 209 10.70 18.24 17.25
N ALA A 210 11.26 17.44 18.16
CA ALA A 210 10.60 16.20 18.63
C ALA A 210 9.20 16.42 19.25
N ALA A 211 8.93 17.61 19.77
CA ALA A 211 7.62 17.97 20.33
C ALA A 211 6.52 18.21 19.27
N LYS A 212 6.87 18.57 18.04
CA LYS A 212 5.93 19.03 17.01
C LYS A 212 6.08 18.36 15.65
N ILE A 213 7.19 17.68 15.40
CA ILE A 213 7.47 16.96 14.16
C ILE A 213 7.56 15.48 14.50
N ASP A 214 6.84 14.66 13.74
CA ASP A 214 6.90 13.21 13.86
C ASP A 214 8.21 12.67 13.27
N CYS A 215 8.71 11.56 13.80
CA CYS A 215 9.94 10.93 13.33
C CYS A 215 9.91 10.67 11.82
N SER A 216 8.74 10.34 11.26
CA SER A 216 8.57 10.06 9.83
C SER A 216 8.91 11.23 8.92
N ALA A 217 8.66 12.48 9.34
CA ALA A 217 8.92 13.65 8.50
C ALA A 217 10.42 13.80 8.18
N CYS A 218 11.30 13.38 9.09
CA CYS A 218 12.75 13.38 8.89
C CYS A 218 13.27 12.03 8.40
N HIS A 219 12.86 10.92 9.04
CA HIS A 219 13.48 9.61 8.86
C HIS A 219 12.88 8.76 7.74
N VAL A 220 11.71 9.12 7.19
CA VAL A 220 11.24 8.49 5.94
C VAL A 220 11.91 9.19 4.77
N GLN A 221 12.67 8.44 3.98
CA GLN A 221 13.45 8.97 2.86
C GLN A 221 12.56 9.55 1.76
N SER A 222 11.55 8.79 1.35
CA SER A 222 10.61 9.10 0.29
C SER A 222 9.32 8.34 0.50
N VAL A 223 8.20 8.89 0.02
CA VAL A 223 6.97 8.14 -0.19
C VAL A 223 6.86 7.68 -1.64
N VAL A 224 5.92 6.76 -1.90
CA VAL A 224 5.62 6.25 -3.24
C VAL A 224 4.12 6.39 -3.47
N THR A 225 3.72 6.85 -4.66
CA THR A 225 2.32 6.79 -5.08
C THR A 225 2.20 6.28 -6.51
N CYS A 226 1.10 5.60 -6.80
CA CYS A 226 0.71 5.28 -8.17
C CYS A 226 -0.19 6.42 -8.65
N TYR A 227 0.30 7.20 -9.60
CA TYR A 227 -0.33 8.45 -10.01
C TYR A 227 -1.45 8.22 -11.01
N ASN A 228 -2.57 8.92 -10.82
CA ASN A 228 -3.73 8.91 -11.71
C ASN A 228 -4.31 7.49 -11.88
N CYS A 229 -4.84 6.93 -10.78
CA CYS A 229 -5.59 5.68 -10.85
C CYS A 229 -6.79 5.88 -11.79
N HIS A 230 -6.89 5.02 -12.79
CA HIS A 230 -7.97 5.08 -13.77
C HIS A 230 -9.17 4.30 -13.24
N TYR A 231 -10.19 5.03 -12.83
CA TYR A 231 -11.32 4.47 -12.09
C TYR A 231 -12.23 3.62 -12.99
N ASP A 232 -12.35 3.97 -14.28
CA ASP A 232 -13.17 3.23 -15.24
C ASP A 232 -12.69 1.78 -15.45
N THR A 233 -11.37 1.56 -15.52
CA THR A 233 -10.81 0.20 -15.67
C THR A 233 -10.93 -0.63 -14.40
N GLU A 234 -10.94 0.00 -13.22
CA GLU A 234 -11.23 -0.70 -11.97
C GLU A 234 -12.64 -1.28 -11.97
N ILE A 235 -13.60 -0.54 -12.51
CA ILE A 235 -15.03 -0.89 -12.49
C ILE A 235 -15.35 -1.88 -13.62
N ASN A 236 -14.89 -1.57 -14.84
CA ASN A 236 -15.31 -2.29 -16.05
C ASN A 236 -14.46 -3.54 -16.32
N GLU A 237 -13.20 -3.56 -15.87
CA GLU A 237 -12.24 -4.62 -16.17
C GLU A 237 -11.68 -5.32 -14.92
N ASN A 238 -12.02 -4.85 -13.73
CA ASN A 238 -11.38 -5.24 -12.47
C ASN A 238 -9.84 -5.10 -12.51
N ARG A 239 -9.33 -4.04 -13.14
CA ARG A 239 -7.90 -3.89 -13.43
C ARG A 239 -7.31 -2.53 -13.06
N LYS A 240 -6.31 -2.58 -12.16
CA LYS A 240 -5.59 -1.40 -11.65
C LYS A 240 -4.56 -0.94 -12.65
N ILE A 241 -4.84 0.19 -13.31
CA ILE A 241 -3.85 0.91 -14.11
C ILE A 241 -3.68 2.35 -13.61
N ASN A 242 -2.49 2.87 -13.86
CA ASN A 242 -2.07 4.21 -13.46
C ASN A 242 -1.06 4.73 -14.49
N VAL A 243 -0.91 6.05 -14.57
CA VAL A 243 0.03 6.70 -15.53
C VAL A 243 1.48 6.36 -15.18
N GLY A 244 1.76 6.16 -13.90
CA GLY A 244 3.07 5.69 -13.44
C GLY A 244 3.26 5.84 -11.94
N ALA A 245 4.32 5.20 -11.43
CA ALA A 245 4.73 5.37 -10.04
C ALA A 245 5.62 6.60 -9.85
N GLN A 246 5.35 7.37 -8.80
CA GLN A 246 6.13 8.54 -8.41
C GLN A 246 6.87 8.27 -7.10
N LYS A 247 8.08 8.82 -6.98
CA LYS A 247 8.99 8.70 -5.83
C LYS A 247 9.85 9.96 -5.67
N ASN A 248 10.77 9.95 -4.70
CA ASN A 248 11.69 11.04 -4.36
C ASN A 248 10.97 12.30 -3.87
N TYR A 249 9.85 12.13 -3.18
CA TYR A 249 9.12 13.22 -2.56
C TYR A 249 8.56 12.77 -1.20
N LEU A 250 8.19 13.74 -0.38
CA LEU A 250 7.51 13.53 0.89
C LEU A 250 6.63 14.75 1.18
N LEU A 251 5.37 14.53 1.57
CA LEU A 251 4.50 15.63 1.98
C LEU A 251 4.61 15.88 3.48
N LEU A 252 4.45 17.14 3.88
CA LEU A 252 4.24 17.52 5.29
C LEU A 252 2.78 17.94 5.50
N VAL A 253 2.11 17.29 6.44
CA VAL A 253 0.73 17.58 6.84
C VAL A 253 0.63 17.61 8.36
N ASN A 254 -0.37 18.30 8.90
CA ASN A 254 -0.78 18.11 10.29
C ASN A 254 -1.51 16.77 10.40
N GLY A 255 -0.95 15.84 11.15
CA GLY A 255 -1.51 14.49 11.29
C GLY A 255 -1.71 14.10 12.75
N ARG A 256 -1.34 12.86 13.06
CA ARG A 256 -1.55 12.23 14.38
C ARG A 256 -0.73 12.90 15.47
N ASP A 257 -1.17 12.71 16.71
CA ASP A 257 -0.53 13.23 17.92
C ASP A 257 -0.27 14.76 17.89
N ASN A 258 -1.03 15.50 17.08
CA ASN A 258 -0.84 16.94 16.81
C ASN A 258 0.58 17.29 16.31
N LYS A 259 1.19 16.38 15.55
CA LYS A 259 2.50 16.58 14.93
C LYS A 259 2.40 16.73 13.42
N ILE A 260 3.40 17.39 12.85
CA ILE A 260 3.65 17.38 11.41
C ILE A 260 4.30 16.05 11.05
N GLU A 261 3.69 15.28 10.16
CA GLU A 261 4.17 13.95 9.79
C GLU A 261 4.30 13.78 8.27
N ALA A 262 4.94 12.68 7.87
CA ALA A 262 5.06 12.29 6.48
C ALA A 262 3.70 11.90 5.89
N ALA A 263 3.39 12.44 4.71
CA ALA A 263 2.20 12.08 3.97
C ALA A 263 2.49 11.80 2.49
N THR A 264 1.49 11.23 1.84
CA THR A 264 1.43 11.05 0.39
C THR A 264 0.10 11.59 -0.13
N TYR A 265 -0.06 11.53 -1.44
CA TYR A 265 -1.33 11.75 -2.08
C TYR A 265 -1.69 10.58 -2.99
N MET A 266 -2.98 10.43 -3.29
CA MET A 266 -3.46 9.59 -4.37
C MET A 266 -4.36 10.44 -5.26
N ALA A 267 -4.10 10.39 -6.56
CA ALA A 267 -4.87 11.06 -7.58
C ALA A 267 -5.65 10.01 -8.39
N LEU A 268 -6.93 10.27 -8.62
CA LEU A 268 -7.83 9.39 -9.35
C LEU A 268 -8.58 10.19 -10.41
N TYR A 269 -8.87 9.54 -11.53
CA TYR A 269 -9.67 10.10 -12.61
C TYR A 269 -10.73 9.10 -13.06
N TYR A 270 -11.95 9.58 -13.22
CA TYR A 270 -13.12 8.83 -13.65
C TYR A 270 -13.83 9.55 -14.79
N ARG A 271 -13.84 8.96 -15.98
CA ARG A 271 -14.62 9.48 -17.12
C ARG A 271 -16.09 9.16 -16.97
N GLY A 272 -16.42 7.91 -16.62
CA GLY A 272 -17.78 7.43 -16.57
C GLY A 272 -18.51 7.66 -17.89
N GLN A 273 -19.66 8.33 -17.82
CA GLN A 273 -20.47 8.67 -19.00
C GLN A 273 -20.15 10.06 -19.57
N ALA A 274 -19.08 10.71 -19.12
CA ALA A 274 -18.70 12.02 -19.63
C ALA A 274 -18.35 11.95 -21.14
N PRO A 275 -18.93 12.82 -21.98
CA PRO A 275 -18.71 12.78 -23.43
C PRO A 275 -17.24 12.95 -23.80
N THR A 276 -16.55 13.86 -23.11
CA THR A 276 -15.13 14.15 -23.33
C THR A 276 -14.28 13.93 -22.08
N PRO A 277 -12.96 13.67 -22.22
CA PRO A 277 -12.05 13.59 -21.07
C PRO A 277 -12.02 14.85 -20.20
N ALA A 278 -12.30 16.03 -20.76
CA ALA A 278 -12.32 17.27 -19.97
C ALA A 278 -13.50 17.33 -18.97
N GLU A 279 -14.58 16.60 -19.27
CA GLU A 279 -15.83 16.58 -18.49
C GLU A 279 -15.85 15.48 -17.42
N GLY A 280 -14.83 14.62 -17.37
CA GLY A 280 -14.69 13.60 -16.32
C GLY A 280 -14.45 14.20 -14.93
N LYS A 281 -14.47 13.32 -13.93
CA LYS A 281 -14.27 13.62 -12.51
C LYS A 281 -12.84 13.33 -12.08
N SER A 282 -12.20 14.30 -11.44
CA SER A 282 -10.88 14.17 -10.84
C SER A 282 -10.96 14.29 -9.31
N PHE A 283 -10.16 13.49 -8.63
CA PHE A 283 -10.14 13.42 -7.18
C PHE A 283 -8.71 13.30 -6.66
N VAL A 284 -8.40 14.02 -5.59
CA VAL A 284 -7.13 13.91 -4.88
C VAL A 284 -7.38 13.70 -3.41
N VAL A 285 -6.74 12.70 -2.81
CA VAL A 285 -6.69 12.52 -1.37
C VAL A 285 -5.27 12.73 -0.86
N TYR A 286 -5.13 13.53 0.19
CA TYR A 286 -3.92 13.64 1.01
C TYR A 286 -4.13 12.83 2.28
N ALA A 287 -3.15 12.00 2.64
CA ALA A 287 -3.22 11.19 3.86
C ALA A 287 -1.82 10.91 4.41
N PRO A 288 -1.68 10.78 5.75
CA PRO A 288 -0.47 10.25 6.38
C PRO A 288 -0.03 8.94 5.73
N PHE A 289 1.28 8.82 5.51
CA PHE A 289 1.84 7.65 4.86
C PHE A 289 3.26 7.37 5.35
N TYR A 290 3.40 6.24 6.02
CA TYR A 290 4.66 5.71 6.50
C TYR A 290 5.18 4.73 5.46
N ASN A 291 6.08 5.20 4.59
CA ASN A 291 6.75 4.31 3.67
C ASN A 291 7.83 3.51 4.42
N HIS A 292 7.95 2.22 4.13
CA HIS A 292 9.05 1.39 4.66
C HIS A 292 10.32 1.64 3.84
N ALA A 293 10.80 2.88 3.95
CA ALA A 293 12.03 3.39 3.38
C ALA A 293 12.68 4.31 4.42
N VAL A 294 12.94 3.74 5.59
CA VAL A 294 13.44 4.47 6.76
C VAL A 294 14.96 4.56 6.72
N VAL A 295 15.50 5.74 7.02
CA VAL A 295 16.93 6.05 7.00
C VAL A 295 17.45 6.43 8.39
N GLY A 296 18.71 6.07 8.64
CA GLY A 296 19.43 6.35 9.89
C GLY A 296 19.93 7.80 10.01
N PRO A 297 21.03 8.03 10.75
CA PRO A 297 21.61 9.36 10.90
C PRO A 297 21.90 10.05 9.56
N GLY A 298 21.66 11.37 9.48
CA GLY A 298 21.78 12.13 8.24
C GLY A 298 20.58 11.97 7.30
N ALA A 299 19.45 11.49 7.80
CA ALA A 299 18.22 11.27 7.05
C ALA A 299 17.74 12.49 6.25
N ARG A 300 17.83 13.68 6.87
CA ARG A 300 17.37 14.94 6.32
C ARG A 300 18.11 16.09 7.00
N THR A 301 18.41 17.14 6.24
CA THR A 301 19.04 18.37 6.70
C THR A 301 18.03 19.50 6.83
N CYS A 302 18.43 20.64 7.41
CA CYS A 302 17.57 21.81 7.49
C CYS A 302 17.10 22.25 6.09
N ASP A 303 18.00 22.33 5.11
CA ASP A 303 17.75 22.81 3.74
C ASP A 303 16.78 21.92 2.94
N ASP A 304 16.65 20.66 3.32
CA ASP A 304 15.68 19.77 2.68
C ASP A 304 14.23 20.21 2.97
N CYS A 305 13.98 20.82 4.13
CA CYS A 305 12.66 21.26 4.58
C CYS A 305 12.48 22.79 4.55
N HIS A 306 13.52 23.52 4.94
CA HIS A 306 13.51 24.95 5.17
C HIS A 306 14.13 25.69 3.99
N ASP A 307 13.45 26.74 3.53
CA ASP A 307 13.76 27.50 2.31
C ASP A 307 14.08 26.58 1.12
N ASN A 308 13.41 25.43 1.01
CA ASN A 308 13.62 24.56 -0.13
C ASN A 308 12.94 25.13 -1.38
N ALA A 309 13.21 24.55 -2.55
CA ALA A 309 12.65 25.03 -3.81
C ALA A 309 11.11 25.08 -3.83
N ASN A 310 10.45 24.09 -3.22
CA ASN A 310 8.99 24.04 -3.14
C ASN A 310 8.45 25.12 -2.21
N VAL A 311 9.09 25.35 -1.06
CA VAL A 311 8.74 26.42 -0.11
C VAL A 311 8.82 27.78 -0.79
N ARG A 312 9.91 28.07 -1.52
CA ARG A 312 10.06 29.33 -2.26
C ARG A 312 9.02 29.49 -3.37
N GLN A 313 8.69 28.40 -4.06
CA GLN A 313 7.66 28.42 -5.10
C GLN A 313 6.28 28.73 -4.50
N ILE A 314 5.92 28.07 -3.40
CA ILE A 314 4.65 28.29 -2.71
C ILE A 314 4.59 29.72 -2.15
N ASP A 315 5.67 30.23 -1.55
CA ASP A 315 5.71 31.58 -0.98
C ASP A 315 5.55 32.67 -2.03
N SER A 316 6.20 32.51 -3.19
CA SER A 316 6.17 33.52 -4.26
C SER A 316 4.91 33.46 -5.13
N ALA A 317 4.37 32.27 -5.39
CA ALA A 317 3.29 32.07 -6.35
C ALA A 317 1.94 31.71 -5.71
N GLY A 318 1.91 31.33 -4.43
CA GLY A 318 0.72 30.76 -3.79
C GLY A 318 0.27 29.42 -4.40
N ALA A 319 1.14 28.78 -5.19
CA ALA A 319 0.81 27.59 -5.98
C ALA A 319 2.03 26.69 -6.21
N LEU A 320 1.79 25.38 -6.38
CA LEU A 320 2.80 24.39 -6.73
C LEU A 320 2.23 23.32 -7.67
N THR A 321 2.89 23.05 -8.79
CA THR A 321 2.53 21.92 -9.65
C THR A 321 3.04 20.62 -9.04
N MET A 322 2.13 19.80 -8.51
CA MET A 322 2.44 18.49 -7.93
C MET A 322 2.76 17.44 -8.99
N ALA A 323 1.97 17.42 -10.07
CA ALA A 323 2.20 16.57 -11.24
C ALA A 323 1.74 17.30 -12.50
N GLY A 324 2.68 17.65 -13.38
CA GLY A 324 2.43 18.34 -14.63
C GLY A 324 2.64 17.45 -15.85
N LEU A 325 2.09 17.83 -17.00
CA LEU A 325 2.32 17.12 -18.26
C LEU A 325 3.81 17.15 -18.62
N ALA A 326 4.41 15.97 -18.78
CA ALA A 326 5.78 15.86 -19.25
C ALA A 326 5.89 16.29 -20.72
N GLN A 327 7.10 16.65 -21.17
CA GLN A 327 7.34 17.06 -22.55
C GLN A 327 6.94 15.99 -23.60
N SER A 328 6.88 14.72 -23.20
CA SER A 328 6.40 13.60 -24.02
C SER A 328 4.91 13.68 -24.38
N GLY A 329 4.12 14.42 -23.59
CA GLY A 329 2.66 14.55 -23.75
C GLY A 329 1.84 13.35 -23.27
N VAL A 330 2.47 12.27 -22.80
CA VAL A 330 1.79 11.01 -22.41
C VAL A 330 2.17 10.51 -21.01
N SER A 331 2.95 11.30 -20.26
CA SER A 331 3.37 11.02 -18.88
C SER A 331 3.35 12.30 -18.05
N VAL A 332 3.67 12.20 -16.76
CA VAL A 332 3.83 13.35 -15.87
C VAL A 332 5.25 13.51 -15.37
N ASP A 333 5.66 14.77 -15.22
CA ASP A 333 6.73 15.18 -14.33
C ASP A 333 6.10 15.57 -12.98
N HIS A 334 6.71 15.18 -11.87
CA HIS A 334 6.16 15.43 -10.54
C HIS A 334 7.15 16.18 -9.63
N ALA A 335 6.60 16.93 -8.69
CA ALA A 335 7.40 17.65 -7.70
C ALA A 335 8.18 16.65 -6.82
N THR A 336 9.43 16.97 -6.54
CA THR A 336 10.34 16.16 -5.72
C THR A 336 10.79 16.92 -4.48
N GLY A 337 11.42 16.22 -3.54
CA GLY A 337 11.84 16.76 -2.25
C GLY A 337 10.69 16.86 -1.24
N VAL A 338 10.89 17.68 -0.19
CA VAL A 338 9.88 17.91 0.84
C VAL A 338 8.89 18.96 0.34
N ILE A 339 7.60 18.65 0.46
CA ILE A 339 6.52 19.50 -0.02
C ILE A 339 5.56 19.74 1.14
N PRO A 340 5.49 20.96 1.72
CA PRO A 340 4.45 21.28 2.67
C PRO A 340 3.10 21.39 1.96
N ILE A 341 2.07 20.74 2.50
CA ILE A 341 0.68 20.96 2.09
C ILE A 341 0.11 22.05 2.99
N VAL A 342 -0.18 23.22 2.43
CA VAL A 342 -0.48 24.45 3.16
C VAL A 342 -1.90 24.91 2.85
N ASP A 343 -2.59 25.42 3.86
CA ASP A 343 -3.92 25.99 3.70
C ASP A 343 -3.91 27.19 2.74
N GLY A 344 -4.87 27.23 1.82
CA GLY A 344 -5.00 28.30 0.82
C GLY A 344 -4.01 28.27 -0.34
N VAL A 345 -3.23 27.20 -0.52
CA VAL A 345 -2.28 27.03 -1.64
C VAL A 345 -2.89 26.16 -2.75
N ASP A 346 -2.69 26.58 -3.99
CA ASP A 346 -3.16 25.86 -5.17
C ASP A 346 -2.15 24.77 -5.60
N TYR A 347 -2.52 23.51 -5.43
CA TYR A 347 -1.71 22.36 -5.85
C TYR A 347 -2.18 21.83 -7.21
N GLY A 348 -1.38 22.04 -8.26
CA GLY A 348 -1.72 21.72 -9.64
C GLY A 348 -1.46 20.26 -10.02
N PHE A 349 -2.39 19.65 -10.76
CA PHE A 349 -2.29 18.29 -11.29
C PHE A 349 -2.70 18.25 -12.77
N GLN A 350 -2.10 17.34 -13.54
CA GLN A 350 -2.57 16.93 -14.86
C GLN A 350 -3.17 15.52 -14.75
N PHE A 351 -4.48 15.41 -14.96
CA PHE A 351 -5.16 14.12 -15.00
C PHE A 351 -5.20 13.54 -16.41
N PHE A 352 -5.28 12.23 -16.50
CA PHE A 352 -5.30 11.47 -17.75
C PHE A 352 -6.45 10.48 -17.77
N ASP A 353 -7.03 10.33 -18.95
CA ASP A 353 -7.94 9.24 -19.28
C ASP A 353 -7.16 8.14 -20.02
N HIS A 354 -7.71 6.93 -20.06
CA HIS A 354 -7.11 5.82 -20.81
C HIS A 354 -8.12 5.23 -21.79
N ASP A 355 -7.83 5.33 -23.08
CA ASP A 355 -8.75 4.91 -24.17
C ASP A 355 -8.75 3.40 -24.46
N GLY A 356 -8.02 2.63 -23.65
CA GLY A 356 -7.81 1.19 -23.82
C GLY A 356 -6.43 0.84 -24.38
N THR A 357 -5.74 1.81 -25.00
CA THR A 357 -4.39 1.61 -25.54
C THR A 357 -3.39 2.63 -25.03
N THR A 358 -3.80 3.89 -24.87
CA THR A 358 -2.91 5.00 -24.53
C THR A 358 -3.51 5.94 -23.48
N TRP A 359 -2.62 6.64 -22.77
CA TRP A 359 -2.98 7.71 -21.86
C TRP A 359 -3.15 9.02 -22.64
N VAL A 360 -4.28 9.71 -22.40
CA VAL A 360 -4.58 11.00 -23.02
C VAL A 360 -4.80 12.06 -21.94
N PRO A 361 -4.23 13.28 -22.07
CA PRO A 361 -4.50 14.36 -21.14
C PRO A 361 -6.02 14.64 -21.06
N ALA A 362 -6.56 14.64 -19.85
CA ALA A 362 -7.98 14.82 -19.61
C ALA A 362 -8.30 16.24 -19.14
N LYS A 363 -7.81 16.63 -17.96
CA LYS A 363 -8.04 17.94 -17.37
C LYS A 363 -7.00 18.28 -16.31
N THR A 364 -6.97 19.54 -15.90
CA THR A 364 -6.12 20.03 -14.80
C THR A 364 -6.89 20.44 -13.56
N ALA A 365 -8.18 20.76 -13.70
CA ALA A 365 -9.05 21.07 -12.56
C ALA A 365 -9.24 19.83 -11.67
N ILE A 366 -9.24 20.04 -10.35
CA ILE A 366 -9.54 19.03 -9.34
C ILE A 366 -11.01 19.22 -8.93
N ASP A 367 -11.86 18.22 -9.12
CA ASP A 367 -13.28 18.35 -8.76
C ASP A 367 -13.52 18.13 -7.26
N GLN A 368 -12.67 17.35 -6.59
CA GLN A 368 -12.77 17.10 -5.15
C GLN A 368 -11.40 16.82 -4.53
N ILE A 369 -11.14 17.46 -3.39
CA ILE A 369 -9.99 17.17 -2.53
C ILE A 369 -10.50 16.54 -1.24
N GLN A 370 -9.81 15.52 -0.78
CA GLN A 370 -10.05 14.85 0.48
C GLN A 370 -8.81 14.95 1.38
N PHE A 371 -9.00 15.37 2.64
CA PHE A 371 -7.99 15.25 3.68
C PHE A 371 -8.35 14.07 4.59
N GLY A 372 -7.50 13.05 4.54
CA GLY A 372 -7.72 11.76 5.15
C GLY A 372 -6.93 11.60 6.44
N PHE A 373 -7.58 11.81 7.60
CA PHE A 373 -6.92 11.78 8.92
C PHE A 373 -5.76 12.79 9.06
N CYS A 374 -5.79 13.86 8.28
CA CYS A 374 -4.84 14.96 8.36
C CYS A 374 -5.50 16.29 8.02
N SER A 375 -4.73 17.37 8.13
CA SER A 375 -5.09 18.69 7.65
C SER A 375 -3.86 19.39 7.06
N PRO A 376 -4.06 20.41 6.20
CA PRO A 376 -2.96 21.26 5.75
C PRO A 376 -2.24 21.94 6.93
N LEU A 377 -0.99 22.33 6.69
CA LEU A 377 -0.26 23.25 7.54
C LEU A 377 -0.93 24.63 7.54
N THR A 378 -0.98 25.25 8.71
CA THR A 378 -1.42 26.64 8.82
C THR A 378 -0.38 27.57 8.19
N GLN A 379 -0.81 28.79 7.85
CA GLN A 379 0.12 29.81 7.36
C GLN A 379 1.24 30.12 8.37
N GLU A 380 0.96 30.04 9.67
CA GLU A 380 1.98 30.21 10.72
C GLU A 380 3.04 29.10 10.66
N GLN A 381 2.62 27.84 10.50
CA GLN A 381 3.54 26.71 10.35
C GLN A 381 4.37 26.84 9.08
N PHE A 382 3.72 27.20 7.96
CA PHE A 382 4.42 27.41 6.70
C PHE A 382 5.45 28.54 6.77
N ASN A 383 5.14 29.65 7.47
CA ASN A 383 6.10 30.74 7.66
C ASN A 383 7.40 30.30 8.36
N LYS A 384 7.35 29.27 9.22
CA LYS A 384 8.56 28.71 9.86
C LYS A 384 9.46 27.99 8.87
N LEU A 385 8.90 27.44 7.80
CA LEU A 385 9.66 26.77 6.74
C LEU A 385 10.37 27.76 5.80
N LYS A 386 10.00 29.05 5.79
CA LYS A 386 10.60 30.04 4.88
C LYS A 386 11.99 30.53 5.30
N THR A 387 12.46 30.12 6.47
CA THR A 387 13.74 30.60 7.03
C THR A 387 14.88 29.72 6.53
N PRO A 388 15.89 30.25 5.81
CA PRO A 388 17.07 29.48 5.42
C PRO A 388 17.96 29.17 6.64
N HIS A 389 18.74 28.09 6.59
CA HIS A 389 19.52 27.59 7.73
C HIS A 389 20.99 27.28 7.42
#